data_AF-A0A3N6GS40-F1
#
_entry.id   AF-A0A3N6GS40-F1
#
_cell.length_a   1.000
_cell.length_b   1.000
_cell.length_c   1.000
_cell.angle_alpha   90.00
_cell.angle_beta   90.00
_cell.angle_gamma   90.00
#
_symmetry.space_group_name_H-M   'P 1'
#
loop_
_entity.id
_entity.type
_entity.pdbx_description
1 polymer ?
#
loop_
_entity_poly.entity_id
_entity_poly.type
_entity_poly.pdbx_seq_one_letter_code
_entity_poly.pdbx_strand_id
1 'polypeptide(L)' 'MTYPSTERSRIPDAVAAVVAAVVEEHPLAGPDAIGRLAVAALSREGWHWHLGHEVLCAPVRASRIPARSDSPSVPQ' A
#
# COMPACT_ATOMS: atom_id res chain seq x y z
N MET A 1 -24.24 0.59 10.51
CA MET A 1 -23.28 0.65 11.63
C MET A 1 -22.09 1.44 11.12
N THR A 2 -22.11 2.76 11.31
CA THR A 2 -21.16 3.69 10.66
C THR A 2 -20.05 3.96 11.66
N TYR A 3 -18.85 3.44 11.39
CA TYR A 3 -17.69 3.65 12.26
C TYR A 3 -17.31 5.14 12.29
N PRO A 4 -17.00 5.72 13.46
CA PRO A 4 -16.53 7.10 13.51
C PRO A 4 -15.20 7.19 12.77
N SER A 5 -15.16 8.07 11.75
CA SER A 5 -13.96 8.41 10.99
C SER A 5 -13.00 9.14 11.92
N THR A 6 -12.14 8.37 12.60
CA THR A 6 -11.06 8.90 13.44
C THR A 6 -9.93 9.43 12.54
N GLU A 7 -9.09 10.34 13.05
CA GLU A 7 -7.89 10.83 12.32
C GLU A 7 -7.03 9.70 11.73
N ARG A 8 -6.97 8.55 12.41
CA ARG A 8 -6.28 7.34 11.92
C ARG A 8 -6.87 6.79 10.63
N SER A 9 -8.14 7.03 10.35
CA SER A 9 -8.80 6.60 9.11
C SER A 9 -8.53 7.54 7.93
N ARG A 10 -8.07 8.79 8.18
CA ARG A 10 -7.74 9.77 7.13
C ARG A 10 -6.34 9.59 6.55
N ILE A 11 -5.43 9.01 7.33
CA ILE A 11 -4.07 8.71 6.90
C ILE A 11 -4.06 7.74 5.69
N PRO A 12 -4.81 6.62 5.70
CA PRO A 12 -4.95 5.75 4.53
C PRO A 12 -5.46 6.47 3.27
N ASP A 13 -6.44 7.36 3.41
CA ASP A 13 -7.05 8.05 2.26
C ASP A 13 -6.08 9.07 1.62
N ALA A 14 -5.35 9.83 2.44
CA ALA A 14 -4.35 10.77 1.95
C ALA A 14 -3.21 10.05 1.22
N VAL A 15 -2.74 8.91 1.75
CA VAL A 15 -1.72 8.07 1.10
C VAL A 15 -2.25 7.49 -0.22
N ALA A 16 -3.50 7.02 -0.24
CA ALA A 16 -4.11 6.48 -1.45
C ALA A 16 -4.22 7.54 -2.56
N ALA A 17 -4.56 8.78 -2.23
CA ALA A 17 -4.61 9.89 -3.18
C ALA A 17 -3.23 10.17 -3.80
N VAL A 18 -2.16 10.15 -2.99
CA VAL A 18 -0.79 10.34 -3.50
C VAL A 18 -0.37 9.19 -4.41
N VAL A 19 -0.66 7.95 -4.03
CA VAL A 19 -0.38 6.78 -4.89
C VAL A 19 -1.13 6.87 -6.22
N ALA A 20 -2.40 7.26 -6.20
CA ALA A 20 -3.19 7.43 -7.41
C ALA A 20 -2.59 8.50 -8.34
N ALA A 21 -2.22 9.66 -7.80
CA ALA A 21 -1.58 10.73 -8.56
C ALA A 21 -0.28 10.25 -9.23
N VAL A 22 0.57 9.50 -8.50
CA VAL A 22 1.81 8.95 -9.04
C VAL A 22 1.57 7.93 -10.16
N VAL A 23 0.51 7.12 -10.05
CA VAL A 23 0.12 6.17 -11.12
C VAL A 23 -0.34 6.92 -12.37
N GLU A 24 -1.10 7.99 -12.22
CA GLU A 24 -1.54 8.82 -13.36
C GLU A 24 -0.38 9.56 -14.03
N GLU A 25 0.57 10.07 -13.25
CA GLU A 25 1.79 10.72 -13.78
C GLU A 25 2.74 9.73 -14.47
N HIS A 26 2.78 8.48 -14.01
CA HIS A 26 3.71 7.46 -14.49
C HIS A 26 3.01 6.14 -14.89
N PRO A 27 2.17 6.14 -15.94
CA PRO A 27 1.34 4.99 -16.31
C PRO A 27 2.13 3.76 -16.80
N LEU A 28 3.39 3.96 -17.21
CA LEU A 28 4.28 2.89 -17.69
C LEU A 28 5.23 2.38 -16.61
N ALA A 29 5.24 2.98 -15.42
CA ALA A 29 6.12 2.56 -14.35
C ALA A 29 5.65 1.24 -13.74
N GLY A 30 6.60 0.33 -13.51
CA GLY A 30 6.33 -0.90 -12.77
C GLY A 30 5.93 -0.61 -11.32
N PRO A 31 5.26 -1.55 -10.63
CA PRO A 31 4.75 -1.34 -9.28
C PRO A 31 5.83 -0.96 -8.26
N ASP A 32 7.05 -1.49 -8.42
CA ASP A 32 8.18 -1.13 -7.57
C ASP A 32 8.63 0.33 -7.77
N ALA A 33 8.62 0.82 -9.01
CA ALA A 33 8.94 2.21 -9.32
C ALA A 33 7.84 3.16 -8.80
N ILE A 34 6.56 2.80 -8.97
CA ILE A 34 5.42 3.52 -8.38
C ILE A 34 5.56 3.62 -6.86
N GLY A 35 5.91 2.52 -6.17
CA GLY A 35 6.12 2.52 -4.72
C GLY A 35 7.21 3.51 -4.29
N ARG A 36 8.36 3.52 -4.99
CA ARG A 36 9.46 4.45 -4.69
C ARG A 36 9.07 5.91 -4.95
N LEU A 37 8.32 6.19 -6.02
CA LEU A 37 7.84 7.52 -6.35
C LEU A 37 6.78 8.03 -5.36
N ALA A 38 5.85 7.17 -4.94
CA ALA A 38 4.85 7.50 -3.95
C ALA A 38 5.47 7.83 -2.58
N VAL A 39 6.47 7.05 -2.16
CA VAL A 39 7.27 7.33 -0.97
C VAL A 39 7.94 8.71 -1.11
N ALA A 40 8.64 8.98 -2.23
CA ALA A 40 9.26 10.28 -2.45
C ALA A 40 8.25 11.45 -2.44
N ALA A 41 7.06 11.27 -3.03
CA ALA A 41 6.00 12.27 -3.02
C ALA A 41 5.49 12.54 -1.60
N LEU A 42 5.23 11.51 -0.81
CA LEU A 42 4.82 11.64 0.59
C LEU A 42 5.86 12.40 1.43
N SER A 43 7.15 12.10 1.24
CA SER A 43 8.23 12.85 1.91
C SER A 43 8.21 14.34 1.58
N ARG A 44 7.89 14.72 0.33
CA ARG A 44 7.78 16.13 -0.09
C ARG A 44 6.59 16.85 0.56
N GLU A 45 5.51 16.12 0.83
CA GLU A 45 4.35 16.58 1.58
C GLU A 45 4.60 16.66 3.10
N GLY A 46 5.85 16.45 3.55
CA GLY A 46 6.25 16.52 4.95
C GLY A 46 5.96 15.25 5.76
N TRP A 47 5.62 14.14 5.08
CA TRP A 47 5.44 12.86 5.75
C TRP A 47 6.80 12.23 6.01
N HIS A 48 7.24 12.33 7.26
CA HIS A 48 8.47 11.71 7.72
C HIS A 48 8.17 10.39 8.42
N TRP A 49 8.68 9.28 7.89
CA TRP A 49 8.73 8.02 8.61
C TRP A 49 10.01 7.95 9.44
N HIS A 50 9.87 7.87 10.76
CA HIS A 50 10.94 7.35 11.58
C HIS A 50 10.84 5.83 11.55
N LEU A 51 11.68 5.21 10.72
CA LEU A 51 11.88 3.77 10.76
C LEU A 51 12.66 3.49 12.06
N GLY A 52 11.92 3.24 13.14
CA GLY A 52 12.51 2.68 14.36
C GLY A 52 13.25 1.39 14.01
N HIS A 53 14.29 1.06 14.77
CA HIS A 53 15.10 -0.15 14.55
C HIS A 53 14.23 -1.42 14.46
N GLU A 54 13.12 -1.44 15.19
CA GLU A 54 12.07 -2.47 15.14
C GLU A 54 11.42 -2.66 13.77
N VAL A 55 11.26 -1.60 12.97
CA VAL A 55 10.67 -1.67 11.61
C VAL A 55 11.69 -2.19 10.61
N LEU A 56 12.97 -1.79 10.76
CA LEU A 56 14.06 -2.31 9.92
C LEU A 56 14.33 -3.80 10.17
N CYS A 57 14.14 -4.24 11.41
CA CYS A 57 14.27 -5.65 11.80
C CYS A 57 12.95 -6.42 11.70
N ALA A 58 11.84 -5.79 11.29
CA ALA A 58 10.58 -6.48 11.15
C ALA A 58 10.71 -7.54 10.04
N PRO A 59 10.31 -8.80 10.28
CA PRO A 59 10.33 -9.81 9.23
C PRO A 59 9.43 -9.33 8.10
N VAL A 60 9.95 -9.35 6.87
CA VAL A 60 9.17 -9.05 5.65
C VAL A 60 7.94 -9.94 5.70
N ARG A 61 6.77 -9.33 5.94
CA ARG A 61 5.52 -10.06 5.84
C ARG A 61 5.36 -10.38 4.37
N ALA A 62 5.61 -11.63 4.01
CA ALA A 62 5.23 -12.15 2.71
C ALA A 62 3.73 -11.84 2.55
N SER A 63 3.41 -10.91 1.66
CA SER A 63 2.03 -10.69 1.22
C SER A 63 1.51 -12.03 0.74
N ARG A 64 0.73 -12.72 1.57
CA ARG A 64 -0.08 -13.85 1.10
C ARG A 64 -1.05 -13.23 0.12
N ILE A 65 -0.70 -13.28 -1.17
CA ILE A 65 -1.70 -13.32 -2.22
C ILE A 65 -2.54 -14.55 -1.85
N PRO A 66 -3.82 -14.42 -1.49
CA PRO A 66 -4.64 -15.60 -1.29
C PRO A 66 -4.65 -16.34 -2.62
N ALA A 67 -3.96 -17.48 -2.68
CA ALA A 67 -4.09 -18.41 -3.77
C ALA A 67 -5.57 -18.77 -3.82
N ARG A 68 -6.25 -18.28 -4.85
CA ARG A 68 -7.63 -18.64 -5.15
C ARG A 68 -7.60 -20.13 -5.52
N SER A 69 -7.81 -21.00 -4.54
CA SER A 69 -8.08 -22.42 -4.78
C SER A 69 -9.46 -22.54 -5.40
N ASP A 70 -9.55 -22.27 -6.69
CA ASP A 70 -10.67 -22.70 -7.50
C ASP A 70 -10.31 -24.10 -8.03
N SER A 71 -10.60 -25.12 -7.22
CA SER A 71 -10.61 -26.51 -7.68
C SER A 71 -11.99 -26.79 -8.26
N PRO A 72 -12.15 -26.99 -9.58
CA PRO A 72 -13.39 -27.51 -10.12
C PRO A 72 -13.50 -29.00 -9.78
N SER A 73 -14.34 -29.34 -8.80
CA SER A 73 -14.78 -30.72 -8.57
C SER A 73 -15.74 -31.12 -9.68
N VAL A 74 -15.29 -31.99 -10.58
CA VAL A 74 -16.14 -32.67 -11.56
C VAL A 74 -16.81 -33.87 -10.86
N PRO A 75 -18.15 -34.00 -10.85
CA PRO A 75 -18.80 -35.21 -10.36
C PRO A 75 -18.77 -36.32 -11.44
N GLN A 76 -18.45 -37.55 -11.02
CA GLN A 76 -18.68 -38.80 -11.76
C GLN A 76 -20.14 -39.24 -11.67
#